data_AF-A0A2N3NE88-F1
#
_entry.id   AF-A0A2N3NE88-F1
#
_cell.length_a   1.000
_cell.length_b   1.000
_cell.length_c   1.000
_cell.angle_alpha   90.00
_cell.angle_beta   90.00
_cell.angle_gamma   90.00
#
_symmetry.space_group_name_H-M   'P 1'
#
loop_
_entity.id
_entity.type
_entity.pdbx_description
1 polymer ?
#
loop_
_entity_poly.entity_id
_entity_poly.type
_entity_poly.pdbx_seq_one_letter_code
_entity_poly.pdbx_strand_id
1 'polypeptide(L)'
;MTRAGYLTWRGKLKSLAASQVADLLASPGIEPAIPADDISRIAGLIRKENLTTNEETQVLEDVACLVFLDDQFDEFERSSGIDEEKMVNILRKTWGKMSEKGRELALGMDLSDRAKTLIGKALES
;
A
#
# COMPACT_ATOMS: atom_id res chain seq x y z
N MET A 1 -21.35 -7.49 -1.21
CA MET A 1 -20.52 -7.66 0.02
C MET A 1 -20.73 -6.45 0.91
N THR A 2 -21.00 -6.61 2.22
CA THR A 2 -21.13 -5.47 3.14
C THR A 2 -19.75 -4.88 3.48
N ARG A 3 -19.70 -3.63 3.95
CA ARG A 3 -18.44 -3.01 4.41
C ARG A 3 -17.74 -3.85 5.47
N ALA A 4 -18.50 -4.38 6.44
CA ALA A 4 -17.95 -5.25 7.48
C ALA A 4 -17.36 -6.55 6.89
N GLY A 5 -18.07 -7.20 5.96
CA GLY A 5 -17.57 -8.40 5.30
C GLY A 5 -16.28 -8.15 4.51
N TYR A 6 -16.21 -7.03 3.79
CA TYR A 6 -15.00 -6.62 3.06
C TYR A 6 -13.81 -6.39 3.98
N LEU A 7 -14.00 -5.67 5.09
CA LEU A 7 -12.93 -5.40 6.06
C LEU A 7 -12.43 -6.69 6.73
N THR A 8 -13.33 -7.60 7.08
CA THR A 8 -12.97 -8.92 7.64
C THR A 8 -12.17 -9.74 6.63
N TRP A 9 -12.63 -9.82 5.38
CA TRP A 9 -11.93 -10.53 4.32
C TRP A 9 -10.52 -9.95 4.09
N ARG A 10 -10.41 -8.63 3.95
CA ARG A 10 -9.13 -7.93 3.76
C ARG A 10 -8.17 -8.16 4.93
N GLY A 11 -8.67 -8.15 6.16
CA GLY A 11 -7.87 -8.46 7.36
C GLY A 11 -7.31 -9.88 7.32
N LYS A 12 -8.17 -10.87 7.05
CA LYS A 12 -7.77 -12.28 6.92
C LYS A 12 -6.73 -12.49 5.81
N LEU A 13 -6.89 -11.81 4.67
CA LEU A 13 -5.96 -11.95 3.54
C LEU A 13 -4.54 -11.51 3.93
N LYS A 14 -4.40 -10.42 4.68
CA LYS A 14 -3.10 -9.95 5.20
C LYS A 14 -2.48 -10.96 6.17
N SER A 15 -3.27 -11.49 7.10
CA SER A 15 -2.81 -12.50 8.07
C SER A 15 -2.36 -13.78 7.37
N LEU A 16 -3.11 -14.23 6.37
CA LEU A 16 -2.76 -15.41 5.57
C LEU A 16 -1.44 -15.21 4.84
N ALA A 17 -1.28 -14.10 4.11
CA ALA A 17 -0.04 -13.80 3.39
C ALA A 17 1.18 -13.74 4.33
N ALA A 18 1.02 -13.11 5.50
CA ALA A 18 2.08 -13.06 6.49
C ALA A 18 2.46 -14.44 7.05
N SER A 19 1.47 -15.30 7.30
CA SER A 19 1.72 -16.69 7.74
C SER A 19 2.47 -17.48 6.67
N GLN A 20 2.01 -17.41 5.42
CA GLN A 20 2.63 -18.14 4.32
C GLN A 20 4.09 -17.74 4.09
N VAL A 21 4.38 -16.43 4.16
CA VAL A 21 5.76 -15.95 4.04
C VAL A 21 6.58 -16.35 5.27
N ALA A 22 6.04 -16.25 6.48
CA ALA A 22 6.77 -16.68 7.67
C ALA A 22 7.12 -18.18 7.63
N ASP A 23 6.17 -19.03 7.21
CA ASP A 23 6.36 -20.47 7.05
C ASP A 23 7.44 -20.77 5.99
N LEU A 24 7.43 -20.02 4.87
CA LEU A 24 8.46 -20.12 3.83
C LEU A 24 9.84 -19.72 4.36
N LEU A 25 9.95 -18.61 5.09
CA LEU A 25 11.21 -18.09 5.61
C LEU A 25 11.78 -18.96 6.74
N ALA A 26 10.92 -19.69 7.45
CA ALA A 26 11.31 -20.68 8.46
C ALA A 26 11.68 -22.05 7.85
N SER A 27 11.63 -22.20 6.52
CA SER A 27 11.92 -23.44 5.84
C SER A 27 13.36 -23.89 6.07
N PRO A 28 13.62 -25.18 6.37
CA PRO A 28 14.97 -25.70 6.56
C PRO A 28 15.82 -25.66 5.27
N GLY A 29 15.22 -25.36 4.12
CA GLY A 29 15.95 -25.19 2.85
C GLY A 29 16.65 -23.85 2.68
N ILE A 30 16.47 -22.89 3.60
CA ILE A 30 17.15 -21.59 3.57
C ILE A 30 18.39 -21.66 4.47
N GLU A 31 19.57 -21.54 3.87
CA GLU A 31 20.85 -21.55 4.58
C GLU A 31 21.72 -20.31 4.24
N PRO A 32 22.19 -19.54 5.25
CA PRO A 32 21.93 -19.73 6.68
C PRO A 32 20.47 -19.43 7.06
N ALA A 33 20.00 -20.07 8.14
CA ALA A 33 18.63 -19.86 8.62
C ALA A 33 18.38 -18.39 8.98
N ILE A 34 17.18 -17.90 8.65
CA ILE A 34 16.76 -16.53 8.96
C ILE A 34 16.38 -16.47 10.47
N PRO A 35 16.87 -15.47 11.23
CA PRO A 35 16.51 -15.32 12.63
C PRO A 35 15.00 -15.17 12.86
N ALA A 36 14.48 -15.77 13.94
CA ALA A 36 13.05 -15.73 14.25
C ALA A 36 12.51 -14.29 14.42
N ASP A 37 13.32 -13.38 14.95
CA ASP A 37 12.96 -11.96 15.11
C ASP A 37 12.76 -11.27 13.76
N ASP A 38 13.59 -11.60 12.75
CA ASP A 38 13.43 -11.09 11.38
C ASP A 38 12.18 -11.64 10.71
N ILE A 39 11.89 -12.93 10.89
CA ILE A 39 10.66 -13.55 10.38
C ILE A 39 9.43 -12.87 10.98
N SER A 40 9.43 -12.65 12.31
CA SER A 40 8.34 -11.97 13.02
C SER A 40 8.16 -10.53 12.53
N ARG A 41 9.27 -9.80 12.37
CA ARG A 41 9.30 -8.43 11.82
C ARG A 41 8.71 -8.40 10.41
N ILE A 42 9.18 -9.23 9.49
CA ILE A 42 8.68 -9.33 8.10
C ILE A 42 7.18 -9.65 8.08
N ALA A 43 6.73 -10.59 8.92
CA ALA A 43 5.32 -10.92 9.01
C ALA A 43 4.47 -9.71 9.47
N GLY A 44 4.97 -8.91 10.41
CA GLY A 44 4.35 -7.65 10.83
C GLY A 44 4.26 -6.61 9.71
N LEU A 45 5.33 -6.49 8.91
CA LEU A 45 5.37 -5.63 7.73
C LEU A 45 4.30 -6.01 6.70
N ILE A 46 4.13 -7.30 6.40
CA ILE A 46 3.11 -7.79 5.47
C ILE A 46 1.69 -7.47 5.96
N ARG A 47 1.45 -7.58 7.28
CA ARG A 47 0.17 -7.19 7.88
C ARG A 47 -0.05 -5.68 7.88
N LYS A 48 1.02 -4.90 7.65
CA LYS A 48 1.07 -3.44 7.73
C LYS A 48 0.76 -2.96 9.15
N GLU A 49 1.32 -3.64 10.14
CA GLU A 49 1.16 -3.31 11.55
C GLU A 49 1.91 -2.02 11.89
N ASN A 50 1.33 -1.21 12.78
CA ASN A 50 1.96 0.01 13.28
C ASN A 50 2.31 1.01 12.15
N LEU A 51 1.48 1.08 11.11
CA LEU A 51 1.56 2.17 10.12
C LEU A 51 1.54 3.52 10.86
N THR A 52 2.40 4.45 10.44
CA THR A 52 2.77 5.73 11.08
C THR A 52 3.72 5.68 12.27
N THR A 53 3.82 4.57 13.00
CA THR A 53 4.72 4.48 14.19
C THR A 53 5.91 3.55 13.99
N ASN A 54 5.86 2.66 12.99
CA ASN A 54 6.99 1.86 12.54
C ASN A 54 7.51 2.39 11.19
N GLU A 55 8.80 2.74 11.15
CA GLU A 55 9.45 3.32 9.97
C GLU A 55 9.43 2.38 8.75
N GLU A 56 9.74 1.08 8.94
CA GLU A 56 9.75 0.10 7.85
C GLU A 56 8.34 -0.11 7.27
N THR A 57 7.32 -0.21 8.13
CA THR A 57 5.92 -0.29 7.68
C THR A 57 5.54 0.96 6.88
N GLN A 58 5.96 2.14 7.35
CA GLN A 58 5.69 3.40 6.66
C GLN A 58 6.34 3.43 5.27
N VAL A 59 7.62 3.04 5.16
CA VAL A 59 8.34 2.94 3.88
C VAL A 59 7.63 1.97 2.93
N LEU A 60 7.18 0.81 3.42
CA LEU A 60 6.44 -0.14 2.57
C LEU A 60 5.09 0.38 2.11
N GLU A 61 4.37 1.14 2.94
CA GLU A 61 3.12 1.77 2.51
C GLU A 61 3.37 2.90 1.51
N ASP A 62 4.43 3.70 1.70
CA ASP A 62 4.84 4.73 0.75
C ASP A 62 5.15 4.10 -0.61
N VAL A 63 5.99 3.04 -0.65
CA VAL A 63 6.31 2.31 -1.88
C VAL A 63 5.04 1.76 -2.55
N ALA A 64 4.12 1.18 -1.78
CA ALA A 64 2.87 0.67 -2.33
C ALA A 64 2.01 1.78 -2.96
N CYS A 65 1.99 2.97 -2.37
CA CYS A 65 1.27 4.13 -2.91
C CYS A 65 1.97 4.69 -4.16
N LEU A 66 3.29 4.81 -4.14
CA LEU A 66 4.09 5.30 -5.27
C LEU A 66 3.96 4.37 -6.48
N VAL A 67 4.10 3.06 -6.30
CA VAL A 67 3.89 2.07 -7.38
C VAL A 67 2.48 2.15 -7.94
N PHE A 68 1.46 2.33 -7.08
CA PHE A 68 0.10 2.51 -7.56
C PHE A 68 -0.02 3.76 -8.44
N LEU A 69 0.56 4.89 -8.05
CA LEU A 69 0.53 6.12 -8.83
C LEU A 69 1.30 6.00 -10.16
N ASP A 70 2.44 5.31 -10.15
CA ASP A 70 3.32 5.15 -11.32
C ASP A 70 2.77 4.18 -12.37
N ASP A 71 2.45 2.96 -11.93
CA ASP A 71 2.30 1.81 -12.84
C ASP A 71 0.83 1.44 -13.06
N GLN A 72 -0.05 1.81 -12.13
CA GLN A 72 -1.41 1.25 -12.06
C GLN A 72 -2.50 2.30 -12.22
N PHE A 73 -2.23 3.55 -11.84
CA PHE A 73 -3.28 4.55 -11.68
C PHE A 73 -4.02 4.85 -12.98
N ASP A 74 -3.31 5.07 -14.09
CA ASP A 74 -3.94 5.42 -15.37
C ASP A 74 -4.85 4.30 -15.88
N GLU A 75 -4.40 3.05 -15.79
CA GLU A 75 -5.24 1.92 -16.22
C GLU A 75 -6.41 1.71 -15.28
N PHE A 76 -6.21 1.87 -13.97
CA PHE A 76 -7.27 1.80 -12.98
C PHE A 76 -8.32 2.90 -13.20
N GLU A 77 -7.92 4.15 -13.49
CA GLU A 77 -8.83 5.26 -13.76
C GLU A 77 -9.68 4.99 -15.00
N ARG A 78 -9.06 4.54 -16.08
CA ARG A 78 -9.76 4.25 -17.35
C ARG A 78 -10.71 3.06 -17.27
N SER A 79 -10.33 2.00 -16.57
CA SER A 79 -11.04 0.71 -16.60
C SER A 79 -12.05 0.52 -15.46
N SER A 80 -11.91 1.24 -14.34
CA SER A 80 -12.71 0.99 -13.14
C SER A 80 -14.18 1.42 -13.25
N GLY A 81 -14.53 2.30 -14.20
CA GLY A 81 -15.87 2.88 -14.33
C GLY A 81 -16.29 3.74 -13.13
N ILE A 82 -15.31 4.18 -12.32
CA ILE A 82 -15.51 5.01 -11.14
C ILE A 82 -15.63 6.47 -11.56
N ASP A 83 -16.60 7.20 -11.00
CA ASP A 83 -16.73 8.64 -11.23
C ASP A 83 -15.55 9.44 -10.64
N GLU A 84 -15.39 10.66 -11.13
CA GLU A 84 -14.26 11.50 -10.76
C GLU A 84 -14.22 11.81 -9.25
N GLU A 85 -15.37 12.06 -8.62
CA GLU A 85 -15.43 12.39 -7.19
C GLU A 85 -14.90 11.23 -6.33
N LYS A 86 -15.32 10.02 -6.67
CA LYS A 86 -14.87 8.80 -6.00
C LYS A 86 -13.40 8.50 -6.32
N MET A 87 -12.91 8.81 -7.51
CA MET A 87 -11.49 8.71 -7.86
C MET A 87 -10.64 9.67 -7.02
N VAL A 88 -11.04 10.94 -6.91
CA VAL A 88 -10.40 11.93 -6.03
C VAL A 88 -10.42 11.45 -4.57
N ASN A 89 -11.51 10.87 -4.11
CA ASN A 89 -11.58 10.29 -2.76
C ASN A 89 -10.66 9.07 -2.54
N ILE A 90 -10.36 8.30 -3.59
CA ILE A 90 -9.34 7.24 -3.53
C ILE A 90 -7.96 7.87 -3.39
N LEU A 91 -7.63 8.86 -4.22
CA LEU A 91 -6.35 9.58 -4.17
C LEU A 91 -6.13 10.25 -2.81
N ARG A 92 -7.13 10.90 -2.21
CA ARG A 92 -7.06 11.44 -0.84
C ARG A 92 -6.68 10.37 0.18
N LYS A 93 -7.29 9.18 0.09
CA LYS A 93 -6.97 8.06 0.99
C LYS A 93 -5.60 7.46 0.72
N THR A 94 -5.13 7.47 -0.52
CA THR A 94 -3.75 7.08 -0.86
C THR A 94 -2.77 8.09 -0.25
N TRP A 95 -3.00 9.38 -0.44
CA TRP A 95 -2.19 10.47 0.11
C TRP A 95 -2.11 10.46 1.64
N GLY A 96 -3.25 10.21 2.30
CA GLY A 96 -3.35 10.16 3.75
C GLY A 96 -2.56 9.02 4.41
N LYS A 97 -2.14 8.00 3.65
CA LYS A 97 -1.31 6.90 4.16
C LYS A 97 0.19 7.14 3.96
N MET A 98 0.56 8.04 3.05
CA MET A 98 1.94 8.33 2.74
C MET A 98 2.56 9.24 3.81
N SER A 99 3.85 9.02 4.08
CA SER A 99 4.69 9.94 4.84
C SER A 99 4.91 11.24 4.05
N GLU A 100 5.51 12.24 4.71
CA GLU A 100 5.93 13.48 4.05
C GLU A 100 6.89 13.20 2.88
N LYS A 101 7.92 12.37 3.11
CA LYS A 101 8.86 11.93 2.08
C LYS A 101 8.16 11.19 0.93
N GLY A 102 7.19 10.33 1.23
CA GLY A 102 6.40 9.64 0.20
C GLY A 102 5.61 10.62 -0.68
N ARG A 103 5.03 11.67 -0.08
CA ARG A 103 4.31 12.72 -0.82
C ARG A 103 5.23 13.57 -1.67
N GLU A 104 6.41 13.93 -1.14
CA GLU A 104 7.44 14.66 -1.91
C GLU A 104 7.86 13.88 -3.15
N LEU A 105 8.13 12.58 -3.00
CA LEU A 105 8.44 11.70 -4.12
C LEU A 105 7.29 11.65 -5.13
N ALA A 106 6.04 11.48 -4.67
CA ALA A 106 4.87 11.44 -5.54
C ALA A 106 4.70 12.71 -6.38
N LEU A 107 4.99 13.89 -5.80
CA LEU A 107 4.92 15.17 -6.52
C LEU A 107 6.05 15.35 -7.55
N GLY A 108 7.16 14.64 -7.38
CA GLY A 108 8.30 14.66 -8.31
C GLY A 108 8.23 13.62 -9.44
N MET A 109 7.21 12.76 -9.46
CA MET A 109 7.07 11.70 -10.46
C MET A 109 6.58 12.23 -11.82
N ASP A 110 6.98 11.56 -12.89
CA ASP A 110 6.49 11.83 -14.23
C ASP A 110 5.13 11.14 -14.49
N LEU A 111 4.08 11.71 -13.88
CA LEU A 111 2.72 11.20 -14.00
C LEU A 111 2.00 11.79 -15.22
N SER A 112 0.97 11.09 -15.71
CA SER A 112 0.10 11.60 -16.78
C SER A 112 -0.59 12.93 -16.40
N ASP A 113 -0.97 13.73 -17.39
CA ASP A 113 -1.71 14.98 -17.16
C ASP A 113 -3.03 14.74 -16.41
N ARG A 114 -3.68 13.61 -16.70
CA ARG A 114 -4.91 13.20 -16.03
C ARG A 114 -4.66 12.88 -14.55
N ALA A 115 -3.61 12.12 -14.25
CA ALA A 115 -3.19 11.84 -12.88
C ALA A 115 -2.84 13.11 -12.10
N LYS A 116 -2.02 13.99 -12.69
CA LYS A 116 -1.66 15.30 -12.11
C LYS A 116 -2.90 16.13 -11.79
N THR A 117 -3.87 16.18 -12.71
CA THR A 117 -5.15 16.89 -12.51
C THR A 117 -5.95 16.33 -11.32
N LEU A 118 -6.08 15.00 -11.24
CA LEU A 118 -6.86 14.36 -10.19
C LEU A 118 -6.18 14.42 -8.82
N ILE A 119 -4.85 14.36 -8.80
CA ILE A 119 -4.05 14.58 -7.59
C ILE A 119 -4.21 16.03 -7.12
N GLY A 120 -4.12 17.03 -8.01
CA GLY A 120 -4.37 18.43 -7.67
C GLY A 120 -5.71 18.63 -6.97
N LYS A 121 -6.79 18.10 -7.56
CA LYS A 121 -8.14 18.10 -6.95
C LYS A 121 -8.19 17.40 -5.59
N ALA A 122 -7.39 16.36 -5.38
CA ALA A 122 -7.32 15.66 -4.11
C ALA A 122 -6.64 16.49 -3.01
N LEU A 123 -5.71 17.38 -3.36
CA LEU A 123 -4.91 18.19 -2.43
C LEU A 123 -5.54 19.54 -2.09
N GLU A 124 -6.46 20.05 -2.91
CA GLU A 124 -7.13 21.35 -2.71
C GLU A 124 -8.22 21.35 -1.61
N SER A 125 -8.33 20.30 -0.78
CA SER A 125 -9.42 20.14 0.20
C SER A 125 -8.96 19.66 1.56
#